data_AF-A0A0F9KHY9-F1
#
_entry.id   AF-A0A0F9KHY9-F1
#
_cell.length_a   1.000
_cell.length_b   1.000
_cell.length_c   1.000
_cell.angle_alpha   90.00
_cell.angle_beta   90.00
_cell.angle_gamma   90.00
#
_symmetry.space_group_name_H-M   'P 1'
#
loop_
_entity.id
_entity.type
_entity.pdbx_description
1 polymer ?
#
loop_
_entity_poly.entity_id
_entity_poly.type
_entity_poly.pdbx_seq_one_letter_code
_entity_poly.pdbx_strand_id
1 'polypeptide(L)' 'MYSKEALSDIFQRILQFEEEAKGLYDDCIKKLDDKNTINILQSVSNEEKGHIELARKLVELIKE' A
#
# COMPACT_ATOMS: atom_id res chain seq x y z
N MET A 1 -0.47 -3.43 25.28
CA MET A 1 0.78 -3.41 24.50
C MET A 1 0.75 -4.64 23.61
N TYR A 2 0.95 -4.49 22.28
CA TYR A 2 0.94 -5.64 21.36
C TYR A 2 2.22 -6.48 21.53
N SER A 3 2.13 -7.80 21.33
CA SER A 3 3.32 -8.66 21.28
C SER A 3 4.09 -8.44 19.96
N LYS A 4 5.37 -8.85 19.93
CA LYS A 4 6.20 -8.80 18.72
C LYS A 4 5.55 -9.58 17.55
N GLU A 5 4.98 -10.74 17.85
CA GLU A 5 4.24 -11.58 16.91
C GLU A 5 2.98 -10.87 16.39
N ALA A 6 2.17 -10.30 17.29
CA ALA A 6 0.96 -9.57 16.91
C ALA A 6 1.28 -8.36 16.02
N LEU A 7 2.35 -7.63 16.32
CA LEU A 7 2.80 -6.52 15.49
C LEU A 7 3.34 -6.99 14.13
N SER A 8 4.07 -8.10 14.08
CA SER A 8 4.51 -8.70 12.81
C SER A 8 3.31 -9.04 11.91
N ASP A 9 2.29 -9.70 12.45
CA ASP A 9 1.07 -10.04 11.70
C ASP A 9 0.33 -8.79 11.22
N ILE A 10 0.23 -7.76 12.07
CA ILE A 10 -0.38 -6.48 11.72
C ILE A 10 0.38 -5.80 10.58
N PHE A 11 1.72 -5.70 10.67
CA PHE A 11 2.53 -5.04 9.66
C PHE A 11 2.52 -5.79 8.33
N GLN A 12 2.52 -7.12 8.35
CA GLN A 12 2.36 -7.94 7.15
C GLN A 12 0.98 -7.72 6.50
N ARG A 13 -0.09 -7.65 7.29
CA ARG A 13 -1.43 -7.35 6.78
C ARG A 13 -1.54 -5.96 6.18
N ILE A 14 -0.93 -4.95 6.81
CA ILE A 14 -0.87 -3.60 6.28
C ILE A 14 -0.13 -3.62 4.94
N LEU A 15 1.06 -4.23 4.88
CA LEU A 15 1.82 -4.33 3.64
C LEU A 15 1.00 -4.95 2.50
N GLN A 16 0.32 -6.07 2.78
CA GLN A 16 -0.55 -6.72 1.80
C GLN A 16 -1.69 -5.79 1.36
N PHE A 17 -2.33 -5.12 2.31
CA PHE A 17 -3.44 -4.20 2.02
C PHE A 17 -3.00 -3.06 1.10
N GLU A 18 -1.85 -2.43 1.35
CA GLU A 18 -1.35 -1.33 0.52
C GLU A 18 -0.96 -1.82 -0.89
N GLU A 19 -0.38 -3.03 -1.01
CA GLU A 19 -0.06 -3.64 -2.31
C GLU A 19 -1.33 -3.94 -3.13
N GLU A 20 -2.39 -4.44 -2.48
CA GLU A 20 -3.69 -4.70 -3.09
C GLU A 20 -4.40 -3.39 -3.50
N ALA A 21 -4.44 -2.39 -2.61
CA ALA A 21 -5.04 -1.09 -2.87
C ALA A 21 -4.38 -0.42 -4.08
N LYS A 22 -3.05 -0.43 -4.12
CA LYS A 22 -2.29 0.06 -5.26
C LYS A 22 -2.67 -0.67 -6.56
N GLY A 23 -2.74 -2.01 -6.52
CA GLY A 23 -3.13 -2.82 -7.68
C GLY A 23 -4.52 -2.46 -8.20
N LEU A 24 -5.48 -2.23 -7.30
CA LEU A 24 -6.84 -1.79 -7.64
C LEU A 24 -6.85 -0.43 -8.34
N TYR A 25 -6.09 0.55 -7.84
CA TYR A 25 -5.98 1.85 -8.51
C TYR A 25 -5.33 1.73 -9.89
N ASP A 26 -4.24 0.97 -10.01
CA ASP A 26 -3.56 0.74 -11.29
C ASP A 26 -4.47 0.07 -12.32
N ASP A 27 -5.29 -0.88 -11.89
CA ASP A 27 -6.25 -1.56 -12.77
C ASP A 27 -7.47 -0.69 -13.11
N CYS A 28 -7.89 0.19 -12.21
CA CYS A 28 -8.92 1.19 -12.49
C CYS A 28 -8.44 2.19 -13.54
N ILE A 29 -7.22 2.72 -13.40
CA ILE A 29 -6.62 3.68 -14.34
C ILE A 29 -6.58 3.13 -15.77
N LYS A 30 -6.24 1.85 -15.95
CA LYS A 30 -6.19 1.19 -17.28
C LYS A 30 -7.53 1.14 -18.01
N LYS A 31 -8.66 1.30 -17.29
CA LYS A 31 -10.03 1.16 -17.82
C LYS A 31 -10.72 2.50 -18.05
N LEU A 32 -10.05 3.61 -17.76
CA LEU A 32 -10.62 4.96 -17.86
C LEU A 32 -10.04 5.71 -19.05
N ASP A 33 -10.86 6.55 -19.67
CA ASP A 33 -10.46 7.48 -20.74
C ASP A 33 -10.38 8.94 -20.25
N ASP A 34 -11.03 9.24 -19.12
CA ASP A 34 -11.05 10.58 -18.55
C ASP A 34 -9.70 10.95 -17.92
N LYS A 35 -8.95 11.83 -18.60
CA LYS A 35 -7.61 12.26 -18.18
C LYS A 35 -7.57 12.87 -16.78
N ASN A 36 -8.62 13.59 -16.37
CA ASN A 36 -8.65 14.22 -15.05
C ASN A 36 -8.73 13.15 -13.95
N THR A 37 -9.66 12.20 -14.10
CA THR A 37 -9.81 11.07 -13.17
C THR A 37 -8.56 10.20 -13.16
N ILE A 38 -7.96 9.91 -14.32
CA ILE A 38 -6.68 9.18 -14.41
C ILE A 38 -5.60 9.87 -13.59
N ASN A 39 -5.42 11.18 -13.74
CA ASN A 39 -4.38 11.93 -13.02
C ASN A 39 -4.59 11.88 -11.50
N ILE A 40 -5.84 12.00 -11.04
CA ILE A 40 -6.19 11.91 -9.61
C ILE A 40 -5.85 10.51 -9.08
N LEU A 41 -6.35 9.46 -9.74
CA LEU A 41 -6.11 8.08 -9.32
C LEU A 41 -4.64 7.70 -9.38
N GLN A 42 -3.90 8.24 -10.34
CA GLN A 42 -2.46 8.02 -10.46
C GLN A 42 -1.68 8.71 -9.34
N SER A 43 -2.15 9.87 -8.86
CA SER A 43 -1.62 10.50 -7.65
C SER A 43 -1.83 9.61 -6.43
N VAL A 44 -3.04 9.08 -6.24
CA VAL A 44 -3.37 8.18 -5.11
C VAL A 44 -2.53 6.90 -5.19
N SER A 45 -2.46 6.24 -6.35
CA SER A 45 -1.61 5.05 -6.55
C SER A 45 -0.13 5.30 -6.26
N ASN A 46 0.36 6.54 -6.44
CA ASN A 46 1.72 6.90 -6.07
C ASN A 46 1.88 7.12 -4.57
N GLU A 47 0.87 7.62 -3.87
CA GLU A 47 0.87 7.70 -2.40
C GLU A 47 0.95 6.30 -1.77
N GLU A 48 0.22 5.32 -2.33
CA GLU A 48 0.28 3.93 -1.84
C GLU A 48 1.68 3.32 -1.95
N LYS A 49 2.50 3.74 -2.93
CA LYS A 49 3.92 3.30 -2.97
C LYS A 49 4.68 3.73 -1.72
N GLY A 50 4.42 4.94 -1.23
CA GLY A 50 4.99 5.44 0.02
C GLY A 50 4.53 4.63 1.23
N HIS A 51 3.24 4.27 1.28
CA HIS A 51 2.70 3.42 2.35
C HIS A 51 3.31 2.01 2.32
N ILE A 52 3.46 1.40 1.13
CA ILE A 52 4.13 0.10 0.95
C ILE A 52 5.58 0.16 1.47
N GLU A 53 6.33 1.21 1.12
CA GLU A 53 7.71 1.37 1.59
C GLU A 53 7.79 1.52 3.11
N LEU A 54 6.88 2.28 3.72
CA LEU A 54 6.79 2.41 5.17
C LEU A 54 6.43 1.09 5.84
N ALA A 55 5.44 0.36 5.32
CA ALA A 55 5.03 -0.94 5.83
C ALA A 55 6.18 -1.96 5.73
N ARG A 56 6.94 -1.98 4.63
CA ARG A 56 8.15 -2.82 4.49
C ARG A 56 9.18 -2.53 5.57
N LYS A 57 9.48 -1.26 5.82
CA LYS A 57 10.41 -0.86 6.89
C LYS A 57 9.93 -1.29 8.27
N LEU A 58 8.62 -1.22 8.55
CA LEU A 58 8.04 -1.71 9.81
C LEU A 58 8.19 -3.23 9.96
N VAL A 59 7.98 -3.99 8.88
CA VAL A 59 8.20 -5.45 8.83
C VAL A 59 9.68 -5.81 9.03
N GLU A 60 10.61 -5.02 8.50
CA GLU A 60 12.05 -5.22 8.71
C GLU A 60 12.46 -4.92 10.15
N LEU A 61 12.04 -3.78 10.68
CA LEU A 61 12.36 -3.33 12.04
C LEU A 61 11.87 -4.30 13.11
N ILE A 62 10.77 -5.00 12.86
CA ILE A 62 10.26 -6.01 13.80
C ILE A 62 10.92 -7.38 13.64
N LYS A 63 11.73 -7.62 12.61
CA LYS A 63 12.53 -8.85 12.49
C LYS A 63 13.87 -8.73 13.21
N GLU A 64 14.43 -7.52 13.26
CA GLU A 64 15.58 -7.17 14.10
C GLU A 64 15.25 -7.32 15.60
#